data_AF-A0A453HRV3-F1
#
_entry.id   AF-A0A453HRV3-F1
#
_cell.length_a   1.000
_cell.length_b   1.000
_cell.length_c   1.000
_cell.angle_alpha   90.00
_cell.angle_beta   90.00
_cell.angle_gamma   90.00
#
_symmetry.space_group_name_H-M   'P 1'
#
loop_
_entity.id
_entity.type
_entity.pdbx_description
1 polymer ?
#
loop_
_entity_poly.entity_id
_entity_poly.type
_entity_poly.pdbx_seq_one_letter_code
_entity_poly.pdbx_strand_id
1 'polypeptide(L)'
;QVQEAAGCLGADCVPRYVEMKNLLGLEIDDAFLTKQKSLEQIVQSGWMGGMEHQKLKTLWAQSEDAWQALVNELPEDDGAESDRVVVAIGHPAIHLGLLCRCLNLTMDYMPSFHLDDGSISVIDFPDGPKGGGIVRCTNYTAHLGRWSVPITKSTENNDEF
;
A
#
# COMPACT_ATOMS: atom_id res chain seq x y z
N GLN A 1 -15.91 19.34 -1.05
CA GLN A 1 -15.84 19.63 -2.49
C GLN A 1 -14.44 19.18 -2.96
N VAL A 2 -14.30 17.94 -3.43
CA VAL A 2 -13.01 17.30 -3.83
C VAL A 2 -12.91 17.28 -5.38
N GLN A 3 -13.73 18.09 -6.04
CA GLN A 3 -14.02 17.97 -7.48
C GLN A 3 -13.19 18.90 -8.36
N GLU A 4 -12.38 19.80 -7.79
CA GLU A 4 -11.69 20.83 -8.58
C GLU A 4 -10.53 20.28 -9.44
N ALA A 5 -9.98 19.11 -9.13
CA ALA A 5 -8.85 18.54 -9.89
C ALA A 5 -9.26 17.60 -11.04
N ALA A 6 -10.46 17.01 -11.00
CA ALA A 6 -10.87 15.99 -11.98
C ALA A 6 -11.11 16.58 -13.38
N GLY A 7 -11.59 17.83 -13.47
CA GLY A 7 -11.87 18.47 -14.76
C GLY A 7 -10.64 18.73 -15.63
N CYS A 8 -9.44 18.77 -15.04
CA CYS A 8 -8.20 19.04 -15.78
C CYS A 8 -7.60 17.79 -16.46
N LEU A 9 -8.06 16.59 -16.11
CA LEU A 9 -7.51 15.33 -16.63
C LEU A 9 -8.29 14.77 -17.83
N GLY A 10 -9.36 15.44 -18.27
CA GLY A 10 -10.27 14.90 -19.29
C GLY A 10 -10.90 13.56 -18.87
N ALA A 11 -10.79 13.19 -17.60
CA ALA A 11 -11.38 11.99 -17.04
C ALA A 11 -12.87 12.25 -16.86
N ASP A 12 -13.70 11.47 -17.54
CA ASP A 12 -15.14 11.48 -17.29
C ASP A 12 -15.38 11.24 -15.79
N CYS A 13 -15.96 12.22 -15.11
CA CYS A 13 -16.39 12.11 -13.71
C CYS A 13 -17.58 11.14 -13.54
N VAL A 14 -17.87 10.32 -14.54
CA VAL A 14 -18.95 9.33 -14.55
C VAL A 14 -18.50 8.17 -13.66
N PRO A 15 -19.23 7.87 -12.58
CA PRO A 15 -18.94 6.72 -11.74
C PRO A 15 -18.86 5.45 -12.60
N ARG A 16 -17.75 4.73 -12.50
CA ARG A 16 -17.62 3.41 -13.12
C ARG A 16 -18.02 2.35 -12.11
N TYR A 17 -18.79 1.38 -12.56
CA TYR A 17 -19.04 0.19 -11.76
C TYR A 17 -17.76 -0.63 -11.69
N VAL A 18 -17.31 -0.91 -10.47
CA VAL A 18 -16.13 -1.73 -10.19
C VAL A 18 -16.63 -3.02 -9.55
N GLU A 19 -16.10 -4.16 -10.01
CA GLU A 19 -16.32 -5.44 -9.35
C GLU A 19 -15.60 -5.41 -7.99
N MET A 20 -16.36 -5.63 -6.90
CA MET A 20 -15.83 -5.60 -5.54
C MET A 20 -15.69 -7.03 -5.03
N LYS A 21 -14.48 -7.37 -4.57
CA LYS A 21 -14.18 -8.65 -3.92
C LYS A 21 -13.62 -8.40 -2.52
N ASN A 22 -14.17 -9.09 -1.52
CA ASN A 22 -13.58 -9.07 -0.19
C ASN A 22 -12.40 -10.06 -0.15
N LEU A 23 -11.24 -9.57 0.28
CA LEU A 23 -10.05 -10.37 0.52
C LEU A 23 -9.64 -10.20 1.98
N LEU A 24 -9.95 -11.20 2.81
CA LEU A 24 -9.60 -11.21 4.24
C LEU A 24 -8.10 -11.00 4.49
N GLY A 25 -7.25 -11.40 3.54
CA GLY A 25 -5.80 -11.16 3.60
C GLY A 25 -5.40 -9.67 3.62
N LEU A 26 -6.29 -8.75 3.21
CA LEU A 26 -6.06 -7.30 3.27
C LEU A 26 -6.55 -6.66 4.58
N GLU A 27 -7.35 -7.39 5.36
CA GLU A 27 -7.89 -6.93 6.65
C GLU A 27 -6.90 -7.25 7.78
N ILE A 28 -6.80 -6.38 8.79
CA ILE A 28 -6.05 -6.67 10.00
C ILE A 28 -7.03 -6.67 11.17
N ASP A 29 -7.03 -7.73 11.98
CA ASP A 29 -7.86 -7.81 13.17
C ASP A 29 -7.59 -6.63 14.12
N ASP A 30 -8.65 -5.97 14.61
CA ASP A 30 -8.55 -4.83 15.54
C ASP A 30 -7.75 -5.14 16.82
N ALA A 31 -7.74 -6.41 17.26
CA ALA A 31 -6.94 -6.89 18.39
C ALA A 31 -5.41 -6.82 18.14
N PHE A 32 -5.00 -6.79 16.87
CA PHE A 32 -3.62 -6.56 16.46
C PHE A 32 -3.20 -5.12 16.80
N LEU A 33 -4.12 -4.16 16.60
CA LEU A 33 -3.91 -2.72 16.69
C LEU A 33 -4.17 -2.12 18.07
N THR A 34 -5.03 -2.70 18.91
CA THR A 34 -5.34 -2.15 20.26
C THR A 34 -4.12 -2.05 21.19
N LYS A 35 -2.99 -2.66 20.81
CA LYS A 35 -1.70 -2.58 21.51
C LYS A 35 -0.56 -1.96 20.68
N GLN A 36 -0.78 -1.61 19.42
CA GLN A 36 0.23 -0.99 18.57
C GLN A 36 -0.03 0.51 18.46
N LYS A 37 0.63 1.21 19.37
CA LYS A 37 1.28 2.48 19.09
C LYS A 37 1.97 2.40 17.71
N SER A 38 1.76 3.41 16.87
CA SER A 38 2.00 3.46 15.41
C SER A 38 3.11 2.55 14.86
N LEU A 39 2.99 2.08 13.62
CA LEU A 39 4.08 1.41 12.90
C LEU A 39 5.41 2.17 13.05
N GLU A 40 5.37 3.50 13.03
CA GLU A 40 6.53 4.35 13.34
C GLU A 40 7.12 4.12 14.74
N GLN A 41 6.30 3.93 15.79
CA GLN A 41 6.76 3.61 17.14
C GLN A 41 7.29 2.18 17.26
N ILE A 42 6.83 1.22 16.46
CA ILE A 42 7.41 -0.14 16.35
C ILE A 42 8.77 -0.11 15.65
N VAL A 43 8.93 0.79 14.68
CA VAL A 43 10.20 1.02 13.97
C VAL A 43 11.20 1.77 14.88
N GLN A 44 10.73 2.75 15.66
CA GLN A 44 11.55 3.56 16.57
C GLN A 44 11.91 2.86 17.89
N SER A 45 11.14 1.87 18.35
CA SER A 45 11.38 1.19 19.63
C SER A 45 12.53 0.19 19.61
N GLY A 46 13.16 -0.08 18.46
CA GLY A 46 14.35 -0.93 18.37
C GLY A 46 14.12 -2.33 18.93
N TRP A 47 13.41 -3.19 18.19
CA TRP A 47 13.36 -4.66 18.34
C TRP A 47 13.56 -5.22 19.77
N MET A 48 12.77 -4.76 20.75
CA MET A 48 12.85 -5.25 22.14
C MET A 48 11.65 -6.08 22.59
N GLY A 49 11.06 -6.88 21.69
CA GLY A 49 10.08 -7.88 22.10
C GLY A 49 9.86 -8.98 21.07
N GLY A 50 10.19 -10.23 21.41
CA GLY A 50 9.87 -11.40 20.56
C GLY A 50 8.38 -11.53 20.21
N MET A 51 7.50 -10.88 20.99
CA MET A 51 6.08 -10.70 20.69
C MET A 51 5.80 -9.88 19.41
N GLU A 52 6.63 -8.88 19.11
CA GLU A 52 6.50 -8.04 17.92
C GLU A 52 6.96 -8.78 16.66
N HIS A 53 8.01 -9.59 16.79
CA HIS A 53 8.53 -10.39 15.68
C HIS A 53 7.55 -11.49 15.25
N GLN A 54 6.86 -12.14 16.19
CA GLN A 54 5.85 -13.16 15.84
C GLN A 54 4.65 -12.54 15.11
N LYS A 55 4.20 -11.36 15.53
CA LYS A 55 3.13 -10.62 14.85
C LYS A 55 3.55 -10.19 13.44
N LEU A 56 4.78 -9.70 13.29
CA LEU A 56 5.33 -9.33 12.00
C LEU A 56 5.43 -10.55 11.07
N LYS A 57 5.79 -11.74 11.60
CA LYS A 57 5.75 -12.99 10.83
C LYS A 57 4.36 -13.36 10.35
N THR A 58 3.34 -13.23 11.21
CA THR A 58 1.95 -13.47 10.81
C THR A 58 1.52 -12.50 9.71
N LEU A 59 1.80 -11.21 9.88
CA LEU A 59 1.54 -10.18 8.86
C LEU A 59 2.26 -10.48 7.54
N TRP A 60 3.52 -10.93 7.63
CA TRP A 60 4.34 -11.28 6.46
C TRP A 60 3.83 -12.51 5.71
N ALA A 61 3.30 -13.51 6.44
CA ALA A 61 2.63 -14.66 5.82
C ALA A 61 1.32 -14.22 5.16
N GLN A 62 0.54 -13.41 5.87
CA GLN A 62 -0.70 -12.86 5.35
C GLN A 62 -0.50 -12.00 4.09
N SER A 63 0.59 -11.23 4.01
CA SER A 63 0.91 -10.45 2.81
C SER A 63 1.28 -11.32 1.61
N GLU A 64 1.81 -12.54 1.81
CA GLU A 64 2.00 -13.52 0.73
C GLU A 64 0.65 -13.99 0.20
N ASP A 65 -0.24 -14.40 1.09
CA ASP A 65 -1.56 -14.91 0.70
C ASP A 65 -2.34 -13.83 -0.06
N ALA A 66 -2.28 -12.59 0.41
CA ALA A 66 -2.87 -11.43 -0.26
C ALA A 66 -2.21 -11.16 -1.62
N TRP A 67 -0.88 -11.22 -1.71
CA TRP A 67 -0.14 -11.03 -2.96
C TRP A 67 -0.57 -12.05 -4.01
N GLN A 68 -0.56 -13.34 -3.66
CA GLN A 68 -0.99 -14.42 -4.56
C GLN A 68 -2.45 -14.25 -4.99
N ALA A 69 -3.34 -13.89 -4.06
CA ALA A 69 -4.74 -13.65 -4.39
C ALA A 69 -4.90 -12.50 -5.40
N LEU A 70 -4.18 -11.39 -5.22
CA LEU A 70 -4.25 -10.23 -6.11
C LEU A 70 -3.66 -10.52 -7.50
N VAL A 71 -2.50 -11.17 -7.56
CA VAL A 71 -1.86 -11.53 -8.84
C VAL A 71 -2.73 -12.48 -9.64
N ASN A 72 -3.45 -13.40 -8.99
CA ASN A 72 -4.38 -14.31 -9.65
C ASN A 72 -5.65 -13.63 -10.22
N GLU A 73 -5.97 -12.41 -9.80
CA GLU A 73 -7.07 -11.61 -10.39
C GLU A 73 -6.65 -10.89 -11.68
N LEU A 74 -5.33 -10.79 -11.92
CA LEU A 74 -4.82 -10.20 -13.15
C LEU A 74 -4.97 -11.19 -14.31
N PRO A 75 -5.34 -10.69 -15.51
CA PRO A 75 -5.49 -11.54 -16.69
C PRO A 75 -4.13 -12.12 -17.10
N GLU A 76 -4.12 -13.37 -17.55
CA GLU A 76 -2.94 -13.89 -18.25
C GLU A 76 -2.79 -13.16 -19.60
N ASP A 77 -1.55 -12.89 -20.01
CA ASP A 77 -1.26 -12.30 -21.31
C ASP A 77 -1.64 -13.30 -22.43
N ASP A 78 -2.85 -13.16 -22.96
CA ASP A 78 -3.38 -13.95 -24.07
C ASP A 78 -3.21 -13.25 -25.43
N GLY A 79 -2.45 -12.16 -25.48
CA GLY A 79 -2.23 -11.36 -26.68
C GLY A 79 -3.35 -10.37 -26.99
N ALA A 80 -4.38 -10.26 -26.15
CA ALA A 80 -5.32 -9.14 -26.16
C ALA A 80 -4.88 -8.10 -25.12
N GLU A 81 -4.81 -6.81 -25.50
CA GLU A 81 -4.60 -5.74 -24.54
C GLU A 81 -5.75 -5.76 -23.52
N SER A 82 -5.47 -6.32 -22.35
CA SER A 82 -6.39 -6.34 -21.23
C SER A 82 -5.95 -5.27 -20.23
N ASP A 83 -6.55 -4.08 -20.34
CA ASP A 83 -6.37 -2.96 -19.40
C ASP A 83 -7.04 -3.23 -18.04
N ARG A 84 -7.00 -4.47 -17.54
CA ARG A 84 -7.62 -4.81 -16.25
C ARG A 84 -6.73 -4.31 -15.12
N VAL A 85 -7.23 -3.28 -14.44
CA VAL A 85 -6.61 -2.74 -13.22
C VAL A 85 -7.28 -3.36 -11.99
N VAL A 86 -6.46 -3.92 -11.09
CA VAL A 86 -6.90 -4.37 -9.76
C VAL A 86 -6.51 -3.32 -8.74
N VAL A 87 -7.48 -2.88 -7.92
CA VAL A 87 -7.25 -1.93 -6.82
C VAL A 87 -7.39 -2.67 -5.50
N ALA A 88 -6.28 -2.79 -4.77
CA ALA A 88 -6.26 -3.35 -3.43
C ALA A 88 -6.40 -2.25 -2.38
N ILE A 89 -7.35 -2.41 -1.45
CA ILE A 89 -7.58 -1.50 -0.33
C ILE A 89 -7.34 -2.28 0.95
N GLY A 90 -6.47 -1.80 1.83
CA GLY A 90 -6.11 -2.51 3.05
C GLY A 90 -5.28 -1.66 4.00
N HIS A 91 -4.85 -2.27 5.09
CA HIS A 91 -4.05 -1.59 6.12
C HIS A 91 -2.62 -1.28 5.62
N PRO A 92 -1.99 -0.17 6.06
CA PRO A 92 -0.61 0.18 5.67
C PRO A 92 0.41 -0.93 5.88
N ALA A 93 0.26 -1.72 6.96
CA ALA A 93 1.16 -2.84 7.25
C ALA A 93 1.12 -3.93 6.15
N ILE A 94 -0.06 -4.26 5.62
CA ILE A 94 -0.19 -5.20 4.50
C ILE A 94 0.35 -4.57 3.22
N HIS A 95 0.04 -3.30 2.98
CA HIS A 95 0.57 -2.54 1.83
C HIS A 95 2.10 -2.57 1.78
N LEU A 96 2.78 -2.33 2.91
CA LEU A 96 4.24 -2.48 3.01
C LEU A 96 4.72 -3.91 2.72
N GLY A 97 3.96 -4.91 3.18
CA GLY A 97 4.23 -6.31 2.88
C GLY A 97 4.18 -6.60 1.38
N LEU A 98 3.15 -6.10 0.69
CA LEU A 98 3.00 -6.24 -0.77
C LEU A 98 4.13 -5.54 -1.53
N LEU A 99 4.55 -4.34 -1.10
CA LEU A 99 5.70 -3.63 -1.70
C LEU A 99 7.01 -4.42 -1.53
N CYS A 100 7.27 -4.93 -0.33
CA CYS A 100 8.46 -5.74 -0.08
C CYS A 100 8.46 -7.01 -0.94
N ARG A 101 7.30 -7.68 -1.09
CA ARG A 101 7.14 -8.85 -1.96
C ARG A 101 7.44 -8.52 -3.42
N CYS A 102 6.86 -7.44 -3.93
CA CYS A 102 7.10 -6.96 -5.29
C CYS A 102 8.58 -6.68 -5.57
N LEU A 103 9.29 -6.11 -4.59
CA LEU A 103 10.71 -5.77 -4.69
C LEU A 103 11.64 -6.95 -4.33
N ASN A 104 11.09 -8.13 -4.05
CA ASN A 104 11.81 -9.32 -3.62
C ASN A 104 12.69 -9.08 -2.38
N LEU A 105 12.18 -8.27 -1.44
CA LEU A 105 12.79 -7.96 -0.14
C LEU A 105 12.27 -8.88 0.95
N THR A 106 13.06 -9.09 2.00
CA THR A 106 12.61 -9.80 3.21
C THR A 106 11.78 -8.90 4.12
N MET A 107 11.05 -9.50 5.06
CA MET A 107 10.27 -8.77 6.07
C MET A 107 11.08 -7.75 6.89
N ASP A 108 12.40 -7.93 6.99
CA ASP A 108 13.30 -7.02 7.72
C ASP A 108 13.39 -5.64 7.07
N TYR A 109 12.99 -5.52 5.79
CA TYR A 109 12.97 -4.25 5.06
C TYR A 109 11.66 -3.49 5.16
N MET A 110 10.58 -4.08 5.72
CA MET A 110 9.31 -3.36 5.89
C MET A 110 9.46 -2.01 6.61
N PRO A 111 10.29 -1.88 7.68
CA PRO A 111 10.59 -0.59 8.33
C PRO A 111 11.26 0.48 7.45
N SER A 112 11.82 0.09 6.30
CA SER A 112 12.54 1.03 5.42
C SER A 112 11.60 1.91 4.58
N PHE A 113 10.32 1.61 4.61
CA PHE A 113 9.29 2.30 3.84
C PHE A 113 8.43 3.17 4.76
N HIS A 114 7.97 4.29 4.21
CA HIS A 114 7.00 5.19 4.83
C HIS A 114 5.74 5.24 3.97
N LEU A 115 4.57 5.17 4.60
CA LEU A 115 3.28 5.37 3.95
C LEU A 115 2.48 6.39 4.75
N ASP A 116 1.97 7.40 4.06
CA ASP A 116 1.02 8.36 4.59
C ASP A 116 -0.41 7.84 4.43
N ASP A 117 -1.32 8.35 5.26
CA ASP A 117 -2.74 8.02 5.17
C ASP A 117 -3.33 8.41 3.82
N GLY A 118 -4.12 7.50 3.25
CA GLY A 118 -4.70 7.67 1.92
C GLY A 118 -3.70 7.57 0.78
N SER A 119 -2.43 7.22 1.03
CA SER A 119 -1.44 7.07 -0.03
C SER A 119 -1.73 5.90 -0.99
N ILE A 120 -1.29 6.07 -2.23
CA ILE A 120 -1.44 5.08 -3.30
C ILE A 120 -0.05 4.60 -3.72
N SER A 121 0.10 3.30 -3.97
CA SER A 121 1.24 2.75 -4.71
C SER A 121 0.74 2.06 -5.97
N VAL A 122 1.55 2.08 -7.02
CA VAL A 122 1.20 1.49 -8.32
C VAL A 122 2.28 0.48 -8.71
N ILE A 123 1.85 -0.71 -9.10
CA ILE A 123 2.70 -1.82 -9.55
C ILE A 123 2.19 -2.27 -10.92
N ASP A 124 3.07 -2.26 -11.91
CA ASP A 124 2.77 -2.73 -13.26
C ASP A 124 3.32 -4.14 -13.47
N PHE A 125 2.63 -4.96 -14.25
CA PHE A 125 3.05 -6.32 -14.62
C PHE A 125 3.21 -6.41 -16.16
N PRO A 126 4.29 -5.84 -16.74
CA PRO A 126 4.44 -5.77 -18.20
C PRO A 126 4.63 -7.14 -18.86
N ASP A 127 5.18 -8.11 -18.12
CA ASP A 127 5.37 -9.49 -18.58
C ASP A 127 4.24 -10.42 -18.08
N GLY A 128 3.08 -9.83 -17.75
CA GLY A 128 1.93 -10.52 -17.18
C GLY A 128 2.08 -10.91 -15.71
N PRO A 129 1.05 -11.56 -15.12
CA PRO A 129 0.97 -11.84 -13.68
C PRO A 129 2.05 -12.81 -13.17
N LYS A 130 2.56 -13.67 -14.07
CA LYS A 130 3.66 -14.61 -13.78
C LYS A 130 5.04 -13.93 -13.87
N GLY A 131 5.10 -12.74 -14.45
CA GLY A 131 6.28 -11.89 -14.50
C GLY A 131 6.54 -11.17 -13.17
N GLY A 132 7.67 -10.46 -13.10
CA GLY A 132 7.98 -9.62 -11.95
C GLY A 132 7.17 -8.32 -11.98
N GLY A 133 6.59 -7.94 -10.84
CA GLY A 133 5.94 -6.64 -10.69
C GLY A 133 6.97 -5.50 -10.68
N ILE A 134 6.64 -4.37 -11.33
CA ILE A 134 7.45 -3.16 -11.38
C ILE A 134 6.75 -2.06 -10.59
N VAL A 135 7.36 -1.63 -9.49
CA VAL A 135 6.87 -0.50 -8.71
C VAL A 135 7.04 0.79 -9.50
N ARG A 136 5.94 1.46 -9.84
CA ARG A 136 5.93 2.74 -10.58
C ARG A 136 5.94 3.94 -9.66
N CYS A 137 5.23 3.83 -8.55
CA CYS A 137 5.26 4.81 -7.48
C CYS A 137 4.91 4.16 -6.14
N THR A 138 5.39 4.78 -5.07
CA THR A 138 5.05 4.45 -3.69
C THR A 138 4.62 5.72 -2.96
N ASN A 139 3.76 5.59 -1.96
CA ASN A 139 3.35 6.69 -1.10
C ASN A 139 2.82 7.94 -1.85
N TYR A 140 2.08 7.74 -2.94
CA TYR A 140 1.57 8.84 -3.76
C TYR A 140 0.33 9.47 -3.11
N THR A 141 0.45 10.72 -2.65
CA THR A 141 -0.61 11.45 -1.94
C THR A 141 -1.14 12.67 -2.71
N ALA A 142 -0.60 12.99 -3.90
CA ALA A 142 -0.96 14.22 -4.61
C ALA A 142 -2.45 14.29 -5.03
N HIS A 143 -3.13 13.14 -5.12
CA HIS A 143 -4.58 13.09 -5.35
C HIS A 143 -5.41 13.71 -4.20
N LEU A 144 -4.83 13.86 -3.01
CA LEU A 144 -5.43 14.55 -1.87
C LEU A 144 -5.37 16.08 -2.00
N GLY A 145 -4.66 16.61 -2.99
CA GLY A 145 -4.51 18.05 -3.22
C GLY A 145 -3.92 18.74 -2.00
N ARG A 146 -4.58 19.79 -1.50
CA ARG A 146 -4.13 20.53 -0.30
C ARG A 146 -4.08 19.70 1.00
N TRP A 147 -4.68 18.50 0.99
CA TRP A 147 -4.68 17.58 2.13
C TRP A 147 -3.52 16.59 2.09
N SER A 148 -2.70 16.61 1.04
CA SER A 148 -1.50 15.76 0.99
C SER A 148 -0.50 16.18 2.05
N VAL A 149 0.11 15.22 2.75
CA VAL A 149 1.28 15.47 3.59
C VAL A 149 2.44 15.93 2.68
N PRO A 150 3.09 17.08 2.95
CA PRO A 150 4.22 17.53 2.17
C PRO A 150 5.40 16.54 2.26
N ILE A 151 5.98 16.17 1.11
CA ILE A 151 7.14 15.25 1.04
C ILE A 151 8.34 15.81 1.82
N THR A 152 8.48 17.13 1.85
CA THR A 152 9.46 17.82 2.68
C THR A 152 8.80 18.27 3.98
N LYS A 153 9.31 17.83 5.12
CA LYS A 153 9.00 18.46 6.42
C LYS A 153 9.25 19.96 6.27
N SER A 154 8.33 20.80 6.73
CA SER A 154 8.62 22.23 6.86
C SER A 154 9.86 22.35 7.75
N THR A 155 10.88 23.07 7.28
CA THR A 155 12.09 23.40 8.04
C THR A 155 11.83 24.27 9.27
N GLU A 156 10.56 24.49 9.62
CA GLU A 156 10.17 25.15 10.85
C GLU A 156 10.29 24.15 11.99
N ASN A 157 11.52 24.04 12.50
CA ASN A 157 11.74 23.75 13.91
C ASN A 157 10.88 24.74 14.69
N ASN A 158 9.66 24.34 15.05
CA ASN A 158 8.85 25.06 16.03
C ASN A 158 9.28 24.64 17.44
N ASP A 159 10.60 24.61 17.66
CA ASP A 159 11.22 24.67 18.97
C ASP A 159 11.20 26.15 19.39
N GLU A 160 10.02 26.71 19.60
CA GLU A 160 9.89 27.96 20.34
C GLU A 160 8.61 27.97 21.20
N PHE A 161 8.87 27.98 22.51
CA PHE A 161 8.02 28.13 23.72
C PHE A 161 7.39 26.87 24.33
#